data_AF-A3IVX5-F1
#
_entry.id   AF-A3IVX5-F1
#
_cell.length_a   1.000
_cell.length_b   1.000
_cell.length_c   1.000
_cell.angle_alpha   90.00
_cell.angle_beta   90.00
_cell.angle_gamma   90.00
#
_symmetry.space_group_name_H-M   'P 1'
#
loop_
_entity.id
_entity.type
_entity.pdbx_description
1 polymer ?
#
loop_
_entity_poly.entity_id
_entity_poly.type
_entity_poly.pdbx_seq_one_letter_code
_entity_poly.pdbx_strand_id
1 'polypeptide(L)'
;MLKQQYDLAVQSNLEKYQAIIEGKDALLAQKDALIEDKSKQVAFLSDQLQLANERVSAPYNRSLPSLNEQLHLEIETLNTNIEELEQKLLNTESQRDDARNKVAELEAIIEQFKTLLNTNNTTDNQTHSNTDQDNSTTHHQSEKSENNKQKTPRSQTVKDLDLDPRADTVDRAINAIKTYNNDPNRTYQEKWYISNPMVADLIRSSGFQVAGNFLQEYLRYRSVDLEQHHNYHQLSVRHNAKHDQPISHFITIN
;
A
#
# COMPACT_ATOMS: atom_id res chain seq x y z
N MET A 1 23.29 -13.71 55.93
CA MET A 1 22.15 -13.56 55.00
C MET A 1 21.72 -12.10 54.78
N LEU A 2 21.50 -11.29 55.82
CA LEU A 2 20.99 -9.91 55.66
C LEU A 2 21.89 -8.98 54.82
N LYS A 3 23.22 -9.06 55.01
CA LYS A 3 24.20 -8.29 54.22
C LYS A 3 24.15 -8.61 52.73
N GLN A 4 24.01 -9.88 52.38
CA GLN A 4 23.92 -10.32 50.98
C GLN A 4 22.63 -9.84 50.30
N GLN A 5 21.51 -9.82 51.04
CA GLN A 5 20.26 -9.25 50.53
C GLN A 5 20.34 -7.73 50.34
N TYR A 6 21.03 -7.03 51.25
CA TYR A 6 21.29 -5.59 51.11
C TYR A 6 22.16 -5.29 49.88
N ASP A 7 23.26 -6.03 49.69
CA ASP A 7 24.17 -5.84 48.56
C ASP A 7 23.47 -6.11 47.22
N LEU A 8 22.61 -7.14 47.15
CA LEU A 8 21.78 -7.43 45.97
C LEU A 8 20.77 -6.31 45.68
N ALA A 9 20.14 -5.74 46.71
CA ALA A 9 19.19 -4.64 46.54
C ALA A 9 19.87 -3.36 46.05
N VAL A 10 21.08 -3.06 46.56
CA VAL A 10 21.89 -1.93 46.12
C VAL A 10 22.30 -2.12 44.66
N GLN A 11 22.80 -3.31 44.29
CA GLN A 11 23.20 -3.64 42.92
C GLN A 11 22.01 -3.52 41.95
N SER A 12 20.85 -4.07 42.31
CA SER A 12 19.64 -3.97 41.49
C SER A 12 19.19 -2.53 41.29
N ASN A 13 19.31 -1.67 42.30
CA ASN A 13 18.98 -0.25 42.15
C ASN A 13 20.00 0.48 41.27
N LEU A 14 21.29 0.16 41.40
CA LEU A 14 22.35 0.69 40.53
C LEU A 14 22.08 0.35 39.05
N GLU A 15 21.74 -0.90 38.76
CA GLU A 15 21.38 -1.36 37.41
C GLU A 15 20.13 -0.64 36.87
N LYS A 16 19.11 -0.41 37.72
CA LYS A 16 17.93 0.37 37.33
C LYS A 16 18.29 1.81 36.98
N TYR A 17 19.11 2.48 37.79
CA TYR A 17 19.52 3.85 37.51
C TYR A 17 20.37 3.94 36.24
N GLN A 18 21.27 2.96 36.02
CA GLN A 18 22.08 2.86 34.83
C GLN A 18 21.21 2.70 33.57
N ALA A 19 20.22 1.80 33.60
CA ALA A 19 19.28 1.60 32.50
C ALA A 19 18.45 2.86 32.20
N ILE A 20 18.09 3.64 33.23
CA ILE A 20 17.38 4.92 33.06
C ILE A 20 18.27 5.96 32.38
N ILE A 21 19.55 6.03 32.74
CA ILE A 21 20.52 6.95 32.13
C ILE A 21 20.71 6.59 30.66
N GLU A 22 21.00 5.32 30.37
CA GLU A 22 21.17 4.83 28.99
C GLU A 22 19.92 5.05 28.14
N GLY A 23 18.72 4.84 28.71
CA GLY A 23 17.47 5.14 28.04
C GLY A 23 17.28 6.62 27.73
N LYS A 24 17.73 7.53 28.61
CA LYS A 24 17.69 8.98 28.35
C LYS A 24 18.69 9.39 27.27
N ASP A 25 19.89 8.84 27.28
CA ASP A 25 20.92 9.15 26.29
C ASP A 25 20.50 8.69 24.89
N ALA A 26 19.86 7.52 24.78
CA ALA A 26 19.29 7.03 23.52
C ALA A 26 18.18 7.97 22.99
N LEU A 27 17.32 8.49 23.87
CA LEU A 27 16.28 9.45 23.49
C LEU A 27 16.85 10.79 23.05
N LEU A 28 17.92 11.26 23.69
CA LEU A 28 18.65 12.46 23.28
C LEU A 28 19.26 12.29 21.88
N ALA A 29 19.94 11.18 21.62
CA ALA A 29 20.48 10.87 20.30
C ALA A 29 19.39 10.80 19.22
N GLN A 30 18.23 10.20 19.54
CA GLN A 30 17.10 10.15 18.61
C GLN A 30 16.53 11.55 18.32
N LYS A 31 16.45 12.41 19.35
CA LYS A 31 16.00 13.80 19.20
C LYS A 31 16.95 14.59 18.30
N ASP A 32 18.26 14.43 18.48
CA ASP A 32 19.26 15.15 17.68
C ASP A 32 19.23 14.70 16.21
N ALA A 33 19.08 13.41 15.95
CA ALA A 33 18.89 12.88 14.59
C ALA A 33 17.63 13.46 13.93
N LEU A 34 16.53 13.58 14.68
CA LEU A 34 15.28 14.18 14.17
C LEU A 34 15.43 15.68 13.89
N ILE A 35 16.18 16.41 14.71
CA ILE A 35 16.46 17.84 14.49
C ILE A 35 17.29 18.01 13.21
N GLU A 36 18.29 17.15 12.99
CA GLU A 36 19.11 17.19 11.79
C GLU A 36 18.27 16.93 10.53
N ASP A 37 17.42 15.89 10.55
CA ASP A 37 16.54 15.55 9.44
C ASP A 37 15.54 16.68 9.11
N LYS A 38 14.90 17.25 10.14
CA LYS A 38 14.02 18.42 9.96
C LYS A 38 14.77 19.63 9.44
N SER A 39 16.01 19.86 9.86
CA SER A 39 16.84 20.96 9.38
C SER A 39 17.16 20.80 7.89
N LYS A 40 17.46 19.58 7.43
CA LYS A 40 17.63 19.25 6.01
C LYS A 40 16.35 19.49 5.21
N GLN A 41 15.20 19.09 5.75
CA GLN A 41 13.91 19.32 5.09
C GLN A 41 13.57 20.81 4.96
N VAL A 42 13.82 21.61 6.01
CA VAL A 42 13.62 23.06 5.98
C VAL A 42 14.54 23.73 4.97
N ALA A 43 15.82 23.33 4.92
CA ALA A 43 16.77 23.84 3.93
C ALA A 43 16.29 23.55 2.50
N PHE A 44 15.87 22.31 2.23
CA PHE A 44 15.34 21.91 0.93
C PHE A 44 14.09 22.72 0.52
N LEU A 45 13.15 22.94 1.43
CA LEU A 45 11.97 23.75 1.16
C LEU A 45 12.31 25.22 0.92
N SER A 46 13.30 25.76 1.66
CA SER A 46 13.80 27.10 1.46
C SER A 46 14.41 27.27 0.06
N ASP A 47 15.23 26.32 -0.39
CA ASP A 47 15.83 26.33 -1.73
C ASP A 47 14.76 26.28 -2.83
N GLN A 48 13.72 25.45 -2.65
CA GLN A 48 12.60 25.42 -3.60
C GLN A 48 11.83 26.74 -3.67
N LEU A 49 11.59 27.38 -2.53
CA LEU A 49 10.92 28.68 -2.48
C LEU A 49 11.77 29.77 -3.14
N GLN A 50 13.10 29.72 -2.96
CA GLN A 50 14.01 30.63 -3.65
C GLN A 50 13.94 30.44 -5.17
N LEU A 51 14.01 29.19 -5.65
CA LEU A 51 13.89 28.88 -7.08
C LEU A 51 12.53 29.32 -7.65
N ALA A 52 11.45 29.20 -6.88
CA ALA A 52 10.13 29.66 -7.29
C ALA A 52 10.07 31.20 -7.38
N ASN A 53 10.65 31.91 -6.41
CA ASN A 53 10.68 33.38 -6.41
C ASN A 53 11.57 33.96 -7.51
N GLU A 54 12.70 33.30 -7.85
CA GLU A 54 13.54 33.69 -8.98
C GLU A 54 12.81 33.56 -10.32
N ARG A 55 11.91 32.58 -10.47
CA ARG A 55 11.04 32.44 -11.65
C ARG A 55 9.98 33.54 -11.76
N VAL A 56 9.53 34.09 -10.63
CA VAL A 56 8.50 35.15 -10.58
C VAL A 56 9.11 36.55 -10.68
N SER A 57 10.38 36.71 -10.29
CA SER A 57 11.08 38.01 -10.24
C SER A 57 11.90 38.34 -11.49
N ALA A 58 11.91 37.47 -12.51
CA ALA A 58 12.56 37.78 -13.78
C ALA A 58 11.79 38.90 -14.50
N PRO A 59 12.42 40.06 -14.80
CA PRO A 59 11.75 41.17 -15.46
C PRO A 59 11.36 40.77 -16.89
N TYR A 60 10.11 41.08 -17.24
CA TYR A 60 9.50 41.01 -18.57
C TYR A 60 10.49 40.99 -19.75
N ASN A 61 10.68 39.81 -20.36
CA ASN A 61 10.95 39.64 -21.80
C ASN A 61 10.96 38.16 -22.25
N ARG A 62 9.97 37.36 -21.81
CA ARG A 62 9.50 36.23 -22.64
C ARG A 62 8.06 36.52 -23.01
N SER A 63 7.87 36.86 -24.28
CA SER A 63 6.56 36.94 -24.93
C SER A 63 5.74 35.70 -24.52
N LEU A 64 4.59 35.87 -23.86
CA LEU A 64 3.64 34.78 -23.57
C LEU A 64 3.44 33.80 -24.77
N PRO A 65 3.40 34.29 -26.02
CA PRO A 65 3.45 33.45 -27.23
C PRO A 65 4.59 32.43 -27.27
N SER A 66 5.81 32.82 -26.89
CA SER A 66 7.01 31.96 -26.91
C SER A 66 6.97 30.86 -25.84
N LEU A 67 6.34 31.12 -24.70
CA LEU A 67 6.16 30.10 -23.66
C LEU A 67 5.08 29.09 -24.07
N ASN A 68 3.99 29.56 -24.70
CA ASN A 68 2.97 28.67 -25.24
C ASN A 68 3.51 27.81 -26.38
N GLU A 69 4.31 28.37 -27.29
CA GLU A 69 4.99 27.59 -28.33
C GLU A 69 5.95 26.55 -27.74
N GLN A 70 6.71 26.93 -26.71
CA GLN A 70 7.60 25.99 -26.02
C GLN A 70 6.80 24.87 -25.33
N LEU A 71 5.66 25.20 -24.72
CA LEU A 71 4.78 24.21 -24.10
C LEU A 71 4.15 23.28 -25.14
N HIS A 72 3.77 23.78 -26.32
CA HIS A 72 3.25 22.96 -27.42
C HIS A 72 4.31 21.98 -27.93
N LEU A 73 5.55 22.42 -28.12
CA LEU A 73 6.67 21.55 -28.51
C LEU A 73 6.97 20.49 -27.44
N GLU A 74 6.89 20.85 -26.16
CA GLU A 74 7.07 19.92 -25.06
C GLU A 74 5.95 18.87 -25.03
N ILE A 75 4.69 19.29 -25.24
CA ILE A 75 3.55 18.36 -25.34
C ILE A 75 3.72 17.41 -26.53
N GLU A 76 4.14 17.91 -27.69
CA GLU A 76 4.36 17.07 -28.88
C GLU A 76 5.49 16.05 -28.65
N THR A 77 6.58 16.49 -28.01
CA THR A 77 7.70 15.61 -27.64
C THR A 77 7.25 14.54 -26.64
N LEU A 78 6.46 14.92 -25.64
CA LEU A 78 5.91 13.98 -24.65
C LEU A 78 4.95 12.98 -25.28
N ASN A 79 4.08 13.41 -26.20
CA ASN A 79 3.19 12.50 -26.93
C ASN A 79 3.97 11.49 -27.76
N THR A 80 5.02 11.93 -28.46
CA THR A 80 5.90 11.03 -29.22
C THR A 80 6.56 10.00 -28.30
N ASN A 81 7.05 10.43 -27.14
CA ASN A 81 7.64 9.52 -26.16
C ASN A 81 6.62 8.53 -25.60
N ILE A 82 5.37 8.94 -25.39
CA ILE A 82 4.28 8.06 -24.94
C ILE A 82 4.02 7.00 -26.01
N GLU A 83 3.87 7.38 -27.28
CA GLU A 83 3.66 6.44 -28.38
C GLU A 83 4.82 5.43 -28.49
N GLU A 84 6.07 5.88 -28.36
CA GLU A 84 7.23 4.98 -28.35
C GLU A 84 7.21 4.00 -27.17
N LEU A 85 6.82 4.46 -25.98
CA LEU A 85 6.73 3.62 -24.79
C LEU A 85 5.59 2.60 -24.90
N GLU A 86 4.45 3.00 -25.46
CA GLU A 86 3.32 2.09 -25.74
C GLU A 86 3.73 0.99 -26.73
N GLN A 87 4.45 1.35 -27.80
CA GLN A 87 4.99 0.37 -28.75
C GLN A 87 6.00 -0.58 -28.10
N LYS A 88 6.90 -0.06 -27.26
CA LYS A 88 7.85 -0.90 -26.50
C LYS A 88 7.13 -1.86 -25.55
N LEU A 89 6.06 -1.40 -24.91
CA LEU A 89 5.26 -2.21 -23.99
C LEU A 89 4.57 -3.34 -24.75
N LEU A 90 3.92 -3.03 -25.88
CA LEU A 90 3.28 -4.02 -26.75
C LEU A 90 4.26 -5.11 -27.21
N ASN A 91 5.47 -4.71 -27.64
CA ASN A 91 6.52 -5.65 -28.04
C ASN A 91 6.98 -6.53 -26.88
N THR A 92 7.12 -5.96 -25.68
CA THR A 92 7.54 -6.69 -24.47
C THR A 92 6.46 -7.68 -24.04
N GLU A 93 5.19 -7.32 -24.14
CA GLU A 93 4.07 -8.22 -23.84
C GLU A 93 4.03 -9.40 -24.81
N SER A 94 4.21 -9.16 -26.10
CA SER A 94 4.33 -10.23 -27.10
C SER A 94 5.47 -11.19 -26.76
N GLN A 95 6.66 -10.66 -26.42
CA GLN A 95 7.81 -11.50 -26.04
C GLN A 95 7.55 -12.30 -24.76
N ARG A 96 6.87 -11.71 -23.78
CA ARG A 96 6.50 -12.38 -22.54
C ARG A 96 5.53 -13.53 -22.82
N ASP A 97 4.55 -13.33 -23.70
CA ASP A 97 3.56 -14.34 -24.01
C ASP A 97 4.19 -15.50 -24.81
N ASP A 98 5.11 -15.21 -25.73
CA ASP A 98 5.93 -16.23 -26.40
C ASP A 98 6.79 -17.03 -25.40
N ALA A 99 7.41 -16.35 -24.43
CA ALA A 99 8.19 -17.01 -23.39
C ALA A 99 7.32 -17.90 -22.49
N ARG A 100 6.12 -17.44 -22.13
CA ARG A 100 5.14 -18.24 -21.38
C ARG A 100 4.72 -19.49 -22.13
N ASN A 101 4.46 -19.38 -23.43
CA ASN A 101 4.13 -20.52 -24.27
C ASN A 101 5.27 -21.56 -24.31
N LYS A 102 6.52 -21.10 -24.43
CA LYS A 102 7.71 -21.98 -24.36
C LYS A 102 7.88 -22.67 -23.00
N VAL A 103 7.61 -21.96 -21.90
CA VAL A 103 7.67 -22.56 -20.56
C VAL A 103 6.60 -23.66 -20.42
N ALA A 104 5.37 -23.39 -20.87
CA ALA A 104 4.30 -24.38 -20.84
C ALA A 104 4.64 -25.63 -21.69
N GLU A 105 5.28 -25.45 -22.85
CA GLU A 105 5.76 -26.55 -23.68
C GLU A 105 6.84 -27.39 -22.96
N LEU A 106 7.81 -26.74 -22.32
CA LEU A 106 8.84 -27.42 -21.55
C LEU A 106 8.27 -28.17 -20.34
N GLU A 107 7.30 -27.58 -19.63
CA GLU A 107 6.59 -28.25 -18.53
C GLU A 107 5.85 -29.49 -19.02
N ALA A 108 5.18 -29.42 -20.17
CA ALA A 108 4.51 -30.58 -20.77
C ALA A 108 5.50 -31.70 -21.13
N ILE A 109 6.67 -31.35 -21.68
CA ILE A 109 7.73 -32.32 -21.97
C ILE A 109 8.26 -32.96 -20.66
N ILE A 110 8.49 -32.17 -19.62
CA ILE A 110 8.93 -32.68 -18.31
C ILE A 110 7.91 -33.65 -17.73
N GLU A 111 6.61 -33.33 -17.80
CA GLU A 111 5.56 -34.25 -17.33
C GLU A 111 5.51 -35.54 -18.16
N GLN A 112 5.68 -35.47 -19.48
CA GLN A 112 5.82 -36.67 -20.32
C GLN A 112 7.01 -37.54 -19.87
N PHE A 113 8.18 -36.94 -19.63
CA PHE A 113 9.34 -37.69 -19.12
C PHE A 113 9.10 -38.32 -17.74
N LYS A 114 8.42 -37.61 -16.82
CA LYS A 114 8.05 -38.19 -15.51
C LYS A 114 7.12 -39.39 -15.65
N THR A 115 6.12 -39.32 -16.54
CA THR A 115 5.21 -40.46 -16.77
C THR A 115 5.95 -41.67 -17.34
N LEU A 116 6.90 -41.47 -18.26
CA LEU A 116 7.74 -42.54 -18.80
C LEU A 116 8.63 -43.18 -17.72
N LEU A 117 9.24 -42.38 -16.84
CA LEU A 117 10.07 -42.88 -15.73
C LEU A 117 9.24 -43.70 -14.72
N ASN A 118 8.03 -43.25 -14.38
CA ASN A 118 7.14 -43.98 -13.47
C ASN A 118 6.61 -45.29 -14.10
N THR A 119 6.38 -45.31 -15.41
CA THR A 119 5.94 -46.51 -16.14
C THR A 119 7.04 -47.57 -16.19
N ASN A 120 8.30 -47.16 -16.40
CA ASN A 120 9.44 -48.09 -16.41
C ASN A 120 9.74 -48.67 -15.02
N ASN A 121 9.53 -47.92 -13.93
CA ASN A 121 9.68 -48.45 -12.56
C ASN A 121 8.55 -49.41 -12.13
N THR A 122 7.43 -49.45 -12.85
CA THR A 122 6.32 -50.37 -12.54
C THR A 122 6.44 -51.70 -13.29
N THR A 123 7.30 -51.79 -14.31
CA THR A 123 7.43 -52.99 -15.16
C THR A 123 8.53 -53.96 -14.69
N ASP A 124 9.47 -53.52 -13.84
CA ASP A 124 10.58 -54.35 -13.33
C ASP A 124 10.33 -55.03 -11.97
N ASN A 125 9.12 -54.90 -11.38
CA ASN A 125 8.79 -55.53 -10.09
C ASN A 125 7.48 -56.34 -10.11
N GLN A 126 7.31 -57.22 -11.11
CA GLN A 126 6.37 -58.35 -11.00
C GLN A 126 7.04 -59.67 -11.38
N THR A 127 7.94 -60.13 -10.52
CA THR A 127 8.20 -61.57 -10.40
C THR A 127 8.56 -61.95 -8.96
N HIS A 128 7.70 -62.78 -8.37
CA HIS A 128 7.89 -63.66 -7.20
C HIS A 128 7.52 -63.19 -5.78
N SER A 129 6.54 -63.96 -5.26
CA SER A 129 6.39 -64.52 -3.91
C SER A 129 5.60 -63.76 -2.84
N ASN A 130 4.34 -64.21 -2.71
CA ASN A 130 3.74 -64.89 -1.54
C ASN A 130 4.03 -64.44 -0.10
N THR A 131 2.93 -64.60 0.67
CA THR A 131 2.77 -65.02 2.08
C THR A 131 2.61 -63.95 3.18
N ASP A 132 1.44 -64.07 3.81
CA ASP A 132 1.13 -63.99 5.24
C ASP A 132 1.09 -62.66 6.03
N GLN A 133 -0.13 -62.46 6.57
CA GLN A 133 -0.51 -62.22 7.97
C GLN A 133 -0.06 -60.96 8.74
N ASP A 134 -1.10 -60.38 9.33
CA ASP A 134 -1.27 -59.91 10.72
C ASP A 134 -0.48 -58.71 11.29
N ASN A 135 -1.33 -57.82 11.82
CA ASN A 135 -1.25 -57.09 13.09
C ASN A 135 -0.27 -55.91 13.28
N SER A 136 -0.91 -54.76 13.54
CA SER A 136 -0.72 -53.83 14.67
C SER A 136 0.70 -53.59 15.21
N THR A 137 1.09 -52.31 15.35
CA THR A 137 1.20 -51.60 16.65
C THR A 137 1.83 -50.20 16.50
N THR A 138 1.16 -49.24 17.12
CA THR A 138 1.48 -47.90 17.65
C THR A 138 2.93 -47.59 18.09
N HIS A 139 3.48 -46.40 17.75
CA HIS A 139 4.13 -45.37 18.63
C HIS A 139 4.84 -44.30 17.75
N HIS A 140 4.47 -43.01 17.77
CA HIS A 140 4.79 -41.89 18.70
C HIS A 140 6.17 -41.22 18.56
N GLN A 141 6.13 -39.89 18.33
CA GLN A 141 7.00 -38.76 18.74
C GLN A 141 7.39 -37.90 17.52
N SER A 142 6.97 -36.63 17.37
CA SER A 142 7.06 -35.41 18.22
C SER A 142 8.46 -34.79 18.29
N GLU A 143 8.70 -33.76 17.47
CA GLU A 143 9.50 -32.55 17.78
C GLU A 143 8.82 -31.37 17.06
N LYS A 144 7.99 -30.56 17.74
CA LYS A 144 8.33 -29.31 18.45
C LYS A 144 9.20 -28.32 17.65
N SER A 145 8.58 -27.23 17.24
CA SER A 145 9.24 -25.91 17.23
C SER A 145 8.29 -24.88 17.86
N GLU A 146 8.80 -24.29 18.93
CA GLU A 146 8.14 -23.41 19.88
C GLU A 146 8.13 -21.95 19.39
N ASN A 147 6.99 -21.30 19.65
CA ASN A 147 6.81 -19.92 20.07
C ASN A 147 7.89 -18.89 19.69
N ASN A 148 7.57 -18.07 18.69
CA ASN A 148 8.02 -16.68 18.66
C ASN A 148 6.80 -15.76 18.79
N LYS A 149 6.56 -15.24 19.99
CA LYS A 149 5.57 -14.18 20.26
C LYS A 149 6.13 -12.84 19.78
N GLN A 150 5.99 -12.57 18.49
CA GLN A 150 5.93 -11.20 17.99
C GLN A 150 4.46 -10.79 17.94
N LYS A 151 4.07 -9.83 18.80
CA LYS A 151 2.82 -9.08 18.66
C LYS A 151 2.91 -8.26 17.37
N THR A 152 2.53 -8.85 16.26
CA THR A 152 2.10 -8.11 15.08
C THR A 152 0.73 -7.50 15.37
N PRO A 153 0.44 -6.26 14.95
CA PRO A 153 -0.91 -5.73 14.96
C PRO A 153 -1.76 -6.67 14.10
N ARG A 154 -2.87 -7.14 14.68
CA ARG A 154 -3.82 -8.06 14.07
C ARG A 154 -4.33 -7.44 12.77
N SER A 155 -3.72 -7.81 11.65
CA SER A 155 -4.23 -7.51 10.31
C SER A 155 -5.55 -8.26 10.20
N GLN A 156 -6.66 -7.53 10.36
CA GLN A 156 -7.98 -8.09 10.11
C GLN A 156 -7.99 -8.54 8.66
N THR A 157 -8.23 -9.83 8.46
CA THR A 157 -8.33 -10.43 7.13
C THR A 157 -9.37 -9.68 6.32
N VAL A 158 -9.08 -9.42 5.05
CA VAL A 158 -9.89 -8.61 4.12
C VAL A 158 -11.40 -8.88 4.17
N LYS A 159 -11.81 -10.14 4.39
CA LYS A 159 -13.23 -10.54 4.52
C LYS A 159 -13.94 -10.06 5.80
N ASP A 160 -13.20 -9.65 6.82
CA ASP A 160 -13.71 -9.18 8.12
C ASP A 160 -14.16 -7.71 8.04
N LEU A 161 -13.61 -6.93 7.10
CA LEU A 161 -13.95 -5.52 6.93
C LEU A 161 -15.33 -5.32 6.28
N ASP A 162 -15.67 -6.14 5.29
CA ASP A 162 -16.99 -6.08 4.61
C ASP A 162 -18.13 -6.60 5.47
N LEU A 163 -17.84 -7.43 6.48
CA LEU A 163 -18.83 -7.92 7.43
C LEU A 163 -19.08 -6.94 8.59
N ASP A 164 -18.29 -5.87 8.67
CA ASP A 164 -18.46 -4.86 9.70
C ASP A 164 -19.67 -3.97 9.38
N PRO A 165 -20.63 -3.77 10.30
CA PRO A 165 -21.81 -2.94 10.05
C PRO A 165 -21.48 -1.48 9.72
N ARG A 166 -20.25 -1.02 10.01
CA ARG A 166 -19.77 0.32 9.64
C ARG A 166 -19.40 0.43 8.17
N ALA A 167 -19.10 -0.70 7.50
CA ALA A 167 -18.77 -0.75 6.07
C ALA A 167 -19.88 -0.14 5.21
N ASP A 168 -21.14 -0.52 5.49
CA ASP A 168 -22.32 0.03 4.80
C ASP A 168 -22.37 1.56 4.84
N THR A 169 -22.03 2.16 5.98
CA THR A 169 -22.04 3.62 6.13
C THR A 169 -20.95 4.27 5.28
N VAL A 170 -19.76 3.68 5.26
CA VAL A 170 -18.65 4.15 4.43
C VAL A 170 -18.96 3.98 2.94
N ASP A 171 -19.57 2.86 2.56
CA ASP A 171 -19.98 2.58 1.19
C ASP A 171 -21.05 3.54 0.70
N ARG A 172 -22.06 3.85 1.51
CA ARG A 172 -23.06 4.86 1.14
C ARG A 172 -22.42 6.23 0.92
N ALA A 173 -21.45 6.62 1.75
CA ALA A 173 -20.71 7.87 1.58
C ALA A 173 -19.91 7.88 0.27
N ILE A 174 -19.15 6.81 -0.02
CA ILE A 174 -18.37 6.66 -1.26
C ILE A 174 -19.30 6.72 -2.48
N ASN A 175 -20.40 5.96 -2.45
CA ASN A 175 -21.35 5.88 -3.55
C ASN A 175 -22.09 7.20 -3.78
N ALA A 176 -22.38 7.97 -2.73
CA ALA A 176 -22.95 9.31 -2.87
C ALA A 176 -22.00 10.24 -3.63
N ILE A 177 -20.71 10.24 -3.29
CA ILE A 177 -19.69 11.03 -4.00
C ILE A 177 -19.56 10.56 -5.46
N LYS A 178 -19.47 9.25 -5.69
CA LYS A 178 -19.38 8.68 -7.05
C LYS A 178 -20.59 9.09 -7.89
N THR A 179 -21.79 8.98 -7.34
CA THR A 179 -23.04 9.36 -8.02
C THR A 179 -23.02 10.85 -8.38
N TYR A 180 -22.62 11.71 -7.45
CA TYR A 180 -22.51 13.14 -7.69
C TYR A 180 -21.48 13.48 -8.79
N ASN A 181 -20.31 12.83 -8.78
CA ASN A 181 -19.26 13.06 -9.77
C ASN A 181 -19.61 12.49 -11.16
N ASN A 182 -20.40 11.43 -11.21
CA ASN A 182 -20.79 10.74 -12.45
C ASN A 182 -21.91 11.45 -13.22
N ASP A 183 -22.53 12.49 -12.64
CA ASP A 183 -23.48 13.34 -13.36
C ASP A 183 -22.79 13.97 -14.59
N PRO A 184 -23.27 13.71 -15.82
CA PRO A 184 -22.62 14.20 -17.05
C PRO A 184 -22.68 15.72 -17.18
N ASN A 185 -23.61 16.39 -16.48
CA ASN A 185 -23.70 17.85 -16.47
C ASN A 185 -22.76 18.49 -15.44
N ARG A 186 -22.09 17.68 -14.61
CA ARG A 186 -21.17 18.16 -13.58
C ARG A 186 -19.86 18.58 -14.19
N THR A 187 -19.48 19.83 -13.98
CA THR A 187 -18.18 20.33 -14.43
C THR A 187 -17.05 19.67 -13.63
N TYR A 188 -15.86 19.58 -14.22
CA TYR A 188 -14.66 19.10 -13.51
C TYR A 188 -14.41 19.85 -12.21
N GLN A 189 -14.76 21.13 -12.15
CA GLN A 189 -14.50 21.96 -10.97
C GLN A 189 -15.36 21.57 -9.77
N GLU A 190 -16.57 21.06 -10.01
CA GLU A 190 -17.51 20.71 -8.95
C GLU A 190 -17.27 19.31 -8.38
N LYS A 191 -16.47 18.47 -9.05
CA LYS A 191 -16.23 17.09 -8.64
C LYS A 191 -15.34 17.01 -7.39
N TRP A 192 -15.43 15.89 -6.70
CA TRP A 192 -14.76 15.66 -5.43
C TRP A 192 -13.85 14.44 -5.47
N TYR A 193 -12.58 14.61 -5.08
CA TYR A 193 -11.66 13.50 -4.86
C TYR A 193 -12.04 12.75 -3.57
N ILE A 194 -12.23 11.43 -3.66
CA ILE A 194 -12.66 10.60 -2.54
C ILE A 194 -11.45 10.33 -1.65
N SER A 195 -11.44 10.97 -0.48
CA SER A 195 -10.38 10.86 0.52
C SER A 195 -10.96 10.74 1.92
N ASN A 196 -10.13 10.31 2.87
CA ASN A 196 -10.50 10.17 4.28
C ASN A 196 -11.25 11.41 4.84
N PRO A 197 -10.74 12.67 4.72
CA PRO A 197 -11.44 13.82 5.24
C PRO A 197 -12.80 14.07 4.59
N MET A 198 -12.97 13.77 3.30
CA MET A 198 -14.25 13.98 2.59
C MET A 198 -15.30 12.95 3.01
N VAL A 199 -14.90 11.68 3.07
CA VAL A 199 -15.79 10.61 3.48
C VAL A 199 -16.17 10.78 4.96
N ALA A 200 -15.21 11.16 5.82
CA ALA A 200 -15.48 11.46 7.22
C ALA A 200 -16.44 12.64 7.41
N ASP A 201 -16.33 13.69 6.60
CA ASP A 201 -17.24 14.85 6.65
C ASP A 201 -18.68 14.46 6.27
N LEU A 202 -18.86 13.70 5.19
CA LEU A 202 -20.18 13.22 4.78
C LEU A 202 -20.83 12.30 5.82
N ILE A 203 -20.06 11.39 6.40
CA ILE A 203 -20.55 10.49 7.45
C ILE A 203 -21.00 11.29 8.67
N ARG A 204 -20.19 12.25 9.11
CA ARG A 204 -20.47 13.06 10.30
C ARG A 204 -21.66 13.99 10.12
N SER A 205 -21.75 14.66 8.97
CA SER A 205 -22.88 15.55 8.64
C SER A 205 -24.20 14.79 8.53
N SER A 206 -24.15 13.51 8.18
CA SER A 206 -25.33 12.62 8.11
C SER A 206 -25.70 12.00 9.47
N GLY A 207 -25.03 12.39 10.57
CA GLY A 207 -25.33 11.91 11.93
C GLY A 207 -24.72 10.56 12.31
N PHE A 208 -23.94 9.95 11.42
CA PHE A 208 -23.23 8.70 11.69
C PHE A 208 -21.83 8.95 12.25
N GLN A 209 -21.25 7.92 12.89
CA GLN A 209 -19.86 7.96 13.38
C GLN A 209 -19.13 6.68 13.01
N VAL A 210 -17.92 6.84 12.45
CA VAL A 210 -17.02 5.75 12.09
C VAL A 210 -15.64 6.07 12.65
N ALA A 211 -14.97 5.07 13.24
CA ALA A 211 -13.63 5.25 13.77
C ALA A 211 -12.64 5.58 12.65
N GLY A 212 -11.79 6.59 12.83
CA GLY A 212 -10.86 7.05 11.78
C GLY A 212 -9.93 5.95 11.25
N ASN A 213 -9.45 5.06 12.12
CA ASN A 213 -8.60 3.92 11.73
C ASN A 213 -9.36 2.92 10.85
N PHE A 214 -10.64 2.65 11.17
CA PHE A 214 -11.47 1.77 10.35
C PHE A 214 -11.71 2.41 8.98
N LEU A 215 -12.08 3.70 8.94
CA LEU A 215 -12.28 4.41 7.68
C LEU A 215 -11.03 4.40 6.81
N GLN A 216 -9.86 4.67 7.39
CA GLN A 216 -8.59 4.63 6.66
C GLN A 216 -8.32 3.26 6.07
N GLU A 217 -8.50 2.20 6.86
CA GLU A 217 -8.26 0.83 6.42
C GLU A 217 -9.28 0.37 5.37
N TYR A 218 -10.54 0.79 5.51
CA TYR A 218 -11.60 0.49 4.56
C TYR A 218 -11.38 1.19 3.20
N LEU A 219 -10.96 2.46 3.21
CA LEU A 219 -10.58 3.15 1.98
C LEU A 219 -9.34 2.54 1.32
N ARG A 220 -8.37 2.05 2.12
CA ARG A 220 -7.22 1.31 1.61
C ARG A 220 -7.64 -0.01 0.98
N TYR A 221 -8.58 -0.73 1.59
CA TYR A 221 -9.16 -1.93 1.02
C TYR A 221 -9.83 -1.66 -0.34
N ARG A 222 -10.51 -0.52 -0.48
CA ARG A 222 -11.17 -0.08 -1.71
C ARG A 222 -10.28 0.71 -2.68
N SER A 223 -8.95 0.74 -2.47
CA SER A 223 -8.07 1.68 -3.19
C SER A 223 -8.14 1.55 -4.70
N VAL A 224 -8.17 0.32 -5.24
CA VAL A 224 -8.24 0.07 -6.69
C VAL A 224 -9.51 0.67 -7.32
N ASP A 225 -10.67 0.46 -6.69
CA ASP A 225 -11.96 0.99 -7.14
C ASP A 225 -12.03 2.53 -7.04
N LEU A 226 -11.38 3.10 -6.02
CA LEU A 226 -11.29 4.55 -5.86
C LEU A 226 -10.33 5.18 -6.88
N GLU A 227 -9.17 4.57 -7.11
CA GLU A 227 -8.19 5.01 -8.10
C GLU A 227 -8.76 4.99 -9.52
N GLN A 228 -9.48 3.94 -9.91
CA GLN A 228 -10.16 3.88 -11.20
C GLN A 228 -11.14 5.05 -11.39
N HIS A 229 -11.95 5.33 -10.37
CA HIS A 229 -12.87 6.46 -10.39
C HIS A 229 -12.15 7.83 -10.44
N HIS A 230 -11.06 7.99 -9.68
CA HIS A 230 -10.26 9.21 -9.72
C HIS A 230 -9.62 9.44 -11.09
N ASN A 231 -9.08 8.39 -11.70
CA ASN A 231 -8.46 8.46 -13.02
C ASN A 231 -9.50 8.79 -14.11
N TYR A 232 -10.68 8.17 -14.06
CA TYR A 232 -11.78 8.44 -14.98
C TYR A 232 -12.18 9.93 -14.98
N HIS A 233 -12.23 10.57 -13.81
CA HIS A 233 -12.57 11.99 -13.67
C HIS A 233 -11.36 12.92 -13.63
N GLN A 234 -10.14 12.41 -13.79
CA GLN A 234 -8.86 13.15 -13.70
C GLN A 234 -8.70 13.92 -12.37
N LEU A 235 -9.16 13.35 -11.26
CA LEU A 235 -9.12 13.95 -9.94
C LEU A 235 -7.80 13.62 -9.24
N SER A 236 -7.05 14.64 -8.85
CA SER A 236 -5.84 14.49 -8.03
C SER A 236 -6.14 14.68 -6.54
N VAL A 237 -5.22 14.25 -5.67
CA VAL A 237 -5.33 14.43 -4.21
C VAL A 237 -5.53 15.90 -3.82
N ARG A 238 -4.97 16.84 -4.59
CA ARG A 238 -5.08 18.29 -4.35
C ARG A 238 -6.37 18.91 -4.91
N HIS A 239 -7.18 18.15 -5.63
CA HIS A 239 -8.37 18.66 -6.31
C HIS A 239 -9.36 19.30 -5.33
N ASN A 240 -9.43 18.81 -4.09
CA ASN A 240 -10.37 19.32 -3.10
C ASN A 240 -9.96 20.66 -2.48
N ALA A 241 -8.72 21.13 -2.68
CA ALA A 241 -8.22 22.34 -2.03
C ALA A 241 -8.86 23.64 -2.55
N LYS A 242 -9.55 23.57 -3.69
CA LYS A 242 -10.25 24.70 -4.32
C LYS A 242 -11.70 24.87 -3.85
N HIS A 243 -12.22 23.92 -3.07
CA HIS A 243 -13.60 23.97 -2.60
C HIS A 243 -13.68 24.77 -1.31
N ASP A 244 -14.39 25.89 -1.35
CA ASP A 244 -14.53 26.79 -0.20
C ASP A 244 -15.60 26.34 0.80
N GLN A 245 -16.47 25.42 0.37
CA GLN A 245 -17.56 24.86 1.18
C GLN A 245 -17.29 23.39 1.47
N PRO A 246 -17.73 22.88 2.63
CA PRO A 246 -17.59 21.46 2.94
C PRO A 246 -18.40 20.61 1.95
N ILE A 247 -17.95 19.38 1.71
CA ILE A 247 -18.60 18.45 0.76
C ILE A 247 -20.07 18.17 1.12
N SER A 248 -20.38 18.19 2.42
CA SER A 248 -21.74 18.04 2.96
C SER A 248 -22.73 19.14 2.54
N HIS A 249 -22.24 20.26 2.01
CA HIS A 249 -23.10 21.28 1.39
C HIS A 249 -23.69 20.81 0.04
N PHE A 250 -22.98 19.92 -0.66
CA PHE A 250 -23.32 19.50 -2.03
C PHE A 250 -23.90 18.09 -2.08
N ILE A 251 -23.47 17.22 -1.18
CA ILE A 251 -23.78 15.79 -1.19
C ILE A 251 -24.31 15.38 0.18
N THR A 252 -25.37 14.59 0.20
CA THR A 252 -25.92 13.98 1.41
C THR A 252 -25.93 12.46 1.28
N ILE A 253 -25.78 11.77 2.40
CA ILE A 253 -25.96 10.32 2.48
C ILE A 253 -27.43 10.07 2.84
N ASN A 254 -28.13 9.28 2.03
CA ASN A 254 -29.51 8.85 2.29
C ASN A 254 -29.55 7.46 2.95
#